data_AF-K9W131-F1
#
_entry.id   AF-K9W131-F1
#
_cell.length_a   1.000
_cell.length_b   1.000
_cell.length_c   1.000
_cell.angle_alpha   90.00
_cell.angle_beta   90.00
_cell.angle_gamma   90.00
#
_symmetry.space_group_name_H-M   'P 1'
#
loop_
_entity.id
_entity.type
_entity.pdbx_description
1 polymer ?
#
loop_
_entity_poly.entity_id
_entity_poly.type
_entity_poly.pdbx_seq_one_letter_code
_entity_poly.pdbx_strand_id
1 'polypeptide(L)'
;MLVKGKTFDLVNAMKIKAIKRGQTIELLEPINISDGEIIIDIDEQQSSDVKPNFWEALQEFRQQVNLEELEIEPEEIFAGLRDKSPGRDVIL
;
A
#
# COMPACT_ATOMS: atom_id res chain seq x y z
N MET A 1 25.02 47.12 -1.93
CA MET A 1 23.76 46.68 -1.29
C MET A 1 23.44 45.29 -1.81
N LEU A 2 23.85 44.25 -1.09
CA LEU A 2 23.58 42.85 -1.43
C LEU A 2 23.21 42.18 -0.10
N VAL A 3 21.91 42.04 0.14
CA VAL A 3 21.40 41.30 1.29
C VAL A 3 21.63 39.83 0.99
N LYS A 4 22.68 39.24 1.58
CA LYS A 4 22.89 37.79 1.55
C LYS A 4 21.65 37.15 2.17
N GLY A 5 20.94 36.37 1.35
CA GLY A 5 19.77 35.62 1.76
C GLY A 5 20.11 34.80 3.00
N LYS A 6 19.30 34.95 4.04
CA LYS A 6 19.34 34.10 5.23
C LYS A 6 19.18 32.65 4.75
N THR A 7 20.22 31.86 4.93
CA THR A 7 20.14 30.40 4.87
C THR A 7 19.24 29.99 6.01
N PHE A 8 18.01 29.55 5.70
CA PHE A 8 17.13 28.95 6.70
C PHE A 8 17.72 27.58 7.02
N ASP A 9 18.14 27.41 8.27
CA ASP A 9 18.62 26.14 8.79
C ASP A 9 17.58 25.05 8.54
N LEU A 10 18.02 23.94 7.95
CA LEU A 10 17.24 22.74 7.75
C LEU A 10 16.82 22.23 9.14
N VAL A 11 15.60 22.54 9.56
CA VAL A 11 14.98 21.90 10.71
C VAL A 11 14.90 20.42 10.38
N ASN A 12 15.62 19.60 11.13
CA ASN A 12 15.63 18.17 10.95
C ASN A 12 14.25 17.63 11.38
N ALA A 13 13.31 17.60 10.44
CA ALA A 13 11.92 17.26 10.71
C ALA A 13 11.76 15.74 10.83
N MET A 14 11.34 15.28 12.00
CA MET A 14 10.98 13.87 12.21
C MET A 14 9.65 13.57 11.52
N LYS A 15 9.63 12.59 10.60
CA LYS A 15 8.39 12.10 9.98
C LYS A 15 7.82 10.96 10.82
N ILE A 16 6.60 11.13 11.33
CA ILE A 16 5.90 10.12 12.15
C ILE A 16 4.65 9.68 11.38
N LYS A 17 4.38 8.38 11.35
CA LYS A 17 3.14 7.84 10.77
C LYS A 17 2.08 7.69 11.85
N ALA A 18 0.87 8.12 11.51
CA ALA A 18 -0.30 8.03 12.36
C ALA A 18 -1.53 7.63 11.54
N ILE A 19 -2.55 7.08 12.20
CA ILE A 19 -3.82 6.72 11.57
C ILE A 19 -4.93 7.54 12.21
N LYS A 20 -5.79 8.14 11.38
CA LYS A 20 -7.01 8.81 11.82
C LYS A 20 -8.11 7.76 12.09
N ARG A 21 -8.65 7.73 13.29
CA ARG A 21 -9.81 6.90 13.68
C ARG A 21 -10.93 7.78 14.20
N GLY A 22 -11.96 7.99 13.39
CA GLY A 22 -13.04 8.91 13.73
C GLY A 22 -12.52 10.34 13.92
N GLN A 23 -12.55 10.82 15.16
CA GLN A 23 -12.07 12.16 15.56
C GLN A 23 -10.68 12.14 16.23
N THR A 24 -10.06 10.97 16.41
CA THR A 24 -8.74 10.84 17.04
C THR A 24 -7.66 10.47 16.04
N ILE A 25 -6.41 10.88 16.34
CA ILE A 25 -5.20 10.46 15.61
C ILE A 25 -4.41 9.54 16.54
N GLU A 26 -4.14 8.32 16.11
CA GLU A 26 -3.33 7.35 16.84
C GLU A 26 -1.93 7.27 16.21
N LEU A 27 -0.90 7.47 17.02
CA LEU A 27 0.48 7.22 16.62
C LEU A 27 0.74 5.72 16.60
N LEU A 28 1.46 5.24 15.60
CA LEU A 28 1.77 3.81 15.45
C LEU A 28 2.94 3.37 16.32
N GLU A 29 3.77 4.32 16.75
CA GLU A 29 4.98 4.07 17.53
C GLU A 29 5.07 5.10 18.67
N PRO A 30 5.56 4.71 19.86
CA PRO A 30 5.78 5.64 20.95
C PRO A 30 6.92 6.60 20.60
N ILE A 31 6.70 7.89 20.83
CA ILE A 31 7.70 8.93 20.61
C ILE A 31 8.20 9.46 21.95
N ASN A 32 9.51 9.64 22.06
CA ASN A 32 10.14 10.28 23.22
C ASN A 32 10.68 11.64 22.76
N ILE A 33 10.03 12.70 23.21
CA ILE A 33 10.40 14.09 22.91
C ILE A 33 10.76 14.75 24.23
N SER A 34 11.89 15.46 24.25
CA SER A 34 12.30 16.30 25.38
C SER A 34 11.24 17.36 25.70
N ASP A 35 11.17 17.82 26.95
CA ASP A 35 10.22 18.86 27.36
C ASP A 35 10.25 20.09 26.43
N GLY A 36 9.08 20.51 25.93
CA GLY A 36 8.94 21.59 24.95
C GLY A 36 7.55 21.68 24.30
N GLU A 37 7.45 22.51 23.25
CA GLU A 37 6.24 22.67 22.43
C GLU A 37 6.32 21.76 21.19
N ILE A 38 5.21 21.09 20.86
CA ILE A 38 5.09 20.23 19.67
C ILE A 38 4.19 20.94 18.65
N ILE A 39 4.74 21.19 17.47
CA ILE A 39 3.97 21.68 16.30
C ILE A 39 3.70 20.47 15.40
N ILE A 40 2.41 20.22 15.12
CA ILE A 40 1.98 19.12 14.26
C ILE A 40 1.49 19.70 12.93
N ASP A 41 2.25 19.47 11.87
CA ASP A 41 1.80 19.71 10.51
C ASP A 41 1.11 18.45 9.99
N ILE A 42 -0.20 18.54 9.78
CA ILE A 42 -1.01 17.46 9.20
C ILE A 42 -1.11 17.71 7.70
N ASP A 43 -0.38 16.92 6.93
CA ASP A 43 -0.60 16.80 5.50
C ASP A 43 -1.58 15.65 5.27
N GLU A 44 -2.83 15.98 4.88
CA GLU A 44 -3.78 14.98 4.38
C GLU A 44 -3.26 14.46 3.04
N GLN A 45 -2.32 13.53 3.12
CA GLN A 45 -1.94 12.67 2.02
C GLN A 45 -3.17 11.82 1.70
N GLN A 46 -4.08 12.34 0.88
CA GLN A 46 -4.95 11.51 0.06
C GLN A 46 -3.99 10.55 -0.61
N SER A 47 -4.02 9.28 -0.23
CA SER A 47 -3.27 8.25 -0.92
C SER A 47 -3.76 8.29 -2.36
N SER A 48 -3.06 9.03 -3.22
CA SER A 48 -3.22 8.99 -4.67
C SER A 48 -2.91 7.59 -5.19
N ASP A 49 -2.30 6.74 -4.36
CA ASP A 49 -2.42 5.30 -4.38
C ASP A 49 -3.85 4.87 -3.95
N VAL A 50 -4.86 5.30 -4.69
CA VAL A 50 -6.10 4.52 -4.77
C VAL A 50 -5.70 3.26 -5.51
N LYS A 51 -5.13 2.30 -4.78
CA LYS A 51 -4.93 0.97 -5.34
C LYS A 51 -6.31 0.49 -5.74
N PRO A 52 -6.49 0.10 -7.01
CA PRO A 52 -7.77 -0.44 -7.43
C PRO A 52 -8.15 -1.52 -6.45
N ASN A 53 -9.42 -1.53 -6.04
CA ASN A 53 -9.89 -2.61 -5.19
C ASN A 53 -9.64 -3.94 -5.92
N PHE A 54 -9.63 -5.05 -5.18
CA PHE A 54 -9.27 -6.35 -5.76
C PHE A 54 -10.03 -6.66 -7.06
N TRP A 55 -11.31 -6.26 -7.15
CA TRP A 55 -12.13 -6.47 -8.35
C TRP A 55 -11.75 -5.57 -9.51
N GLU A 56 -11.45 -4.30 -9.25
CA GLU A 56 -10.93 -3.36 -10.26
C GLU A 56 -9.59 -3.85 -10.81
N ALA A 57 -8.67 -4.25 -9.93
CA ALA A 57 -7.35 -4.76 -10.32
C ALA A 57 -7.45 -6.05 -11.15
N LEU A 58 -8.36 -6.97 -10.75
CA LEU A 58 -8.63 -8.20 -11.49
C LEU A 58 -9.23 -7.90 -12.87
N GLN A 59 -10.09 -6.90 -12.98
CA GLN A 59 -10.70 -6.51 -14.24
C GLN A 59 -9.67 -5.88 -15.19
N GLU A 60 -8.80 -5.00 -14.68
CA GLU A 60 -7.69 -4.44 -15.45
C GLU A 60 -6.74 -5.53 -15.96
N PHE A 61 -6.35 -6.47 -15.10
CA PHE A 61 -5.54 -7.62 -15.48
C PHE A 61 -6.16 -8.41 -16.64
N ARG A 62 -7.46 -8.72 -16.56
CA ARG A 62 -8.18 -9.46 -17.62
C ARG A 62 -8.27 -8.71 -18.95
N GLN A 63 -8.21 -7.38 -18.93
CA GLN A 63 -8.22 -6.56 -20.14
C GLN A 63 -6.85 -6.45 -20.79
N GLN A 64 -5.78 -6.54 -19.99
CA GLN A 64 -4.40 -6.36 -20.46
C GLN A 64 -3.72 -7.67 -20.84
N VAL A 65 -4.19 -8.80 -20.31
CA VAL A 65 -3.52 -10.09 -20.44
C VAL A 65 -4.31 -11.02 -21.35
N ASN A 66 -3.72 -11.39 -22.48
CA ASN A 66 -4.20 -12.46 -23.34
C ASN A 66 -3.81 -13.81 -22.72
N LEU A 67 -4.77 -14.50 -22.10
CA LEU A 67 -4.49 -15.74 -21.36
C LEU A 67 -4.05 -16.86 -22.31
N GLU A 68 -4.51 -16.82 -23.56
CA GLU A 68 -4.18 -17.76 -24.61
C GLU A 68 -2.72 -17.66 -25.06
N GLU A 69 -2.07 -16.50 -24.86
CA GLU A 69 -0.64 -16.30 -25.15
C GLU A 69 0.27 -16.69 -23.98
N LEU A 70 -0.28 -16.92 -22.79
CA LEU A 70 0.54 -17.18 -21.60
C LEU A 70 1.09 -18.62 -21.54
N GLU A 71 0.83 -19.45 -22.55
CA GLU A 71 1.24 -20.87 -22.62
C GLU A 71 1.05 -21.60 -21.28
N ILE A 72 -0.04 -21.27 -20.57
CA ILE A 72 -0.36 -21.85 -19.27
C ILE A 72 -0.80 -23.28 -19.54
N GLU A 73 0.06 -24.26 -19.27
CA GLU A 73 -0.30 -25.68 -19.24
C GLU A 73 -0.98 -25.99 -17.88
N PRO A 74 -2.32 -26.06 -17.83
CA PRO A 74 -3.03 -26.14 -16.55
C PRO A 74 -2.72 -27.44 -15.80
N GLU A 75 -2.42 -28.51 -16.54
CA GLU A 75 -2.05 -29.82 -16.00
C GLU A 75 -0.69 -29.81 -15.30
N GLU A 76 0.24 -28.94 -15.70
CA GLU A 76 1.55 -28.78 -15.07
C GLU A 76 1.49 -27.75 -13.93
N ILE A 77 0.93 -26.57 -14.19
CA ILE A 77 0.94 -25.44 -13.24
C ILE A 77 0.03 -25.69 -12.03
N PHE A 78 -1.12 -26.35 -12.24
CA PHE A 78 -2.07 -26.63 -11.16
C PHE A 78 -1.97 -28.08 -10.66
N ALA A 79 -0.93 -28.82 -11.07
CA ALA A 79 -0.67 -30.17 -10.60
C ALA A 79 -0.62 -30.24 -9.07
N GLY A 80 -1.43 -31.11 -8.47
CA GLY A 80 -1.39 -31.34 -7.02
C GLY A 80 -2.00 -30.23 -6.14
N LEU A 81 -2.41 -29.08 -6.71
CA LEU A 81 -3.21 -28.08 -5.99
C LEU A 81 -4.66 -28.55 -5.79
N ARG A 82 -5.14 -29.43 -6.68
CA ARG A 82 -6.49 -29.97 -6.61
C ARG A 82 -6.61 -30.99 -5.49
N ASP A 83 -7.63 -30.84 -4.67
CA ASP A 83 -8.01 -31.81 -3.64
C ASP A 83 -8.31 -33.17 -4.29
N LYS A 84 -7.60 -34.21 -3.84
CA LYS A 84 -7.72 -35.60 -4.32
C LYS A 84 -8.64 -36.45 -3.45
N SER A 85 -9.36 -35.84 -2.53
CA SER A 85 -10.30 -36.54 -1.65
C SER A 85 -11.41 -37.21 -2.48
N PRO A 86 -11.82 -38.44 -2.10
CA PRO A 86 -12.86 -39.18 -2.83
C PRO A 86 -14.15 -38.36 -2.97
N GLY A 87 -14.74 -38.37 -4.18
CA GLY A 87 -16.01 -37.67 -4.47
C GLY A 87 -15.86 -36.24 -5.01
N ARG A 88 -14.63 -35.79 -5.28
CA ARG A 88 -14.32 -34.52 -5.98
C ARG A 88 -13.78 -34.70 -7.40
N ASP A 89 -13.81 -35.92 -7.92
CA ASP A 89 -13.49 -36.20 -9.32
C ASP A 89 -14.57 -35.63 -10.24
N VAL A 90 -14.16 -34.78 -11.18
CA VAL A 90 -15.04 -34.25 -12.24
C VAL A 90 -14.74 -35.05 -13.50
N ILE A 91 -15.74 -35.74 -14.03
CA ILE A 91 -15.68 -36.35 -15.36
C ILE A 91 -15.73 -35.20 -16.36
N LEU A 92 -14.66 -35.03 -17.14
CA LEU A 92 -14.61 -34.10 -18.27
C LEU A 92 -15.20 -34.73 -19.52
#